data_AF-A0A7G8QS45-F1
#
_entry.id   AF-A0A7G8QS45-F1
#
_cell.length_a   1.000
_cell.length_b   1.000
_cell.length_c   1.000
_cell.angle_alpha   90.00
_cell.angle_beta   90.00
_cell.angle_gamma   90.00
#
_symmetry.space_group_name_H-M   'P 1'
#
loop_
_entity.id
_entity.type
_entity.pdbx_description
1 polymer ?
#
loop_
_entity_poly.entity_id
_entity_poly.type
_entity_poly.pdbx_seq_one_letter_code
_entity_poly.pdbx_strand_id
1 'polypeptide(L)'
;MWTVIGIFLVLAFIGNLIKKKEPPATKSGSRTAEPIVDVEKRKAHSRQLERVIPPVAPPSLFDNRPREPQSSRPLISGVNHAAPCITMTDALNMIMHINGFKEYMLTRYAITGDTHLAPAYTSDLHNEFMQQVANKPFYAIQAFNWARAIDFSGVKRRNIAALYHFSHLTNLKNIFQSGIMTRQQLDEGQNSFHYNDELRLEGMRNSISLSLGQVNKKMLYKYSQALRDHDWVILKIKKELISGPTQPSFDHQTLLNQTVFCHSNAASSGVRSISVEQRQKHQAFQAMFSSNTNEDSGDRPYDIQAEILYCGAIPVWFISEVIFYSAENVPSWLRDCPVKIVVDPSHFAF
;
A
#
# COMPACT_ATOMS: atom_id res chain seq x y z
N MET A 1 34.43 -42.26 -26.88
CA MET A 1 33.39 -42.09 -27.93
C MET A 1 32.00 -41.78 -27.36
N TRP A 2 31.90 -41.21 -26.15
CA TRP A 2 30.62 -40.87 -25.49
C TRP A 2 30.50 -39.38 -25.13
N THR A 3 31.58 -38.60 -25.29
CA THR A 3 31.61 -37.16 -25.02
C THR A 3 31.17 -36.31 -26.22
N VAL A 4 31.25 -36.84 -27.44
CA VAL A 4 30.88 -36.11 -28.67
C VAL A 4 29.36 -36.15 -28.91
N ILE A 5 28.67 -37.21 -28.50
CA ILE A 5 27.21 -37.34 -28.67
C ILE A 5 26.45 -36.40 -27.72
N GLY A 6 26.97 -36.16 -26.52
CA GLY A 6 26.37 -35.23 -25.55
C GLY A 6 26.37 -33.77 -26.02
N ILE A 7 27.40 -33.35 -26.74
CA ILE A 7 27.51 -31.96 -27.24
C ILE A 7 26.51 -31.72 -28.39
N PHE A 8 26.27 -32.71 -29.26
CA PHE A 8 25.28 -32.58 -30.34
C PHE A 8 23.84 -32.54 -29.83
N LEU A 9 23.51 -33.28 -28.76
CA LEU A 9 22.17 -33.21 -28.14
C LEU A 9 21.88 -31.87 -27.48
N VAL A 10 22.89 -31.25 -26.85
CA VAL A 10 22.75 -29.92 -26.23
C VAL A 10 22.57 -28.82 -27.30
N LEU A 11 23.31 -28.89 -28.42
CA LEU A 11 23.17 -27.93 -29.51
C LEU A 11 21.84 -28.07 -30.27
N ALA A 12 21.33 -29.30 -30.43
CA ALA A 12 20.00 -29.53 -31.03
C ALA A 12 18.87 -28.99 -30.14
N PHE A 13 19.00 -29.10 -28.80
CA PHE A 13 18.01 -28.57 -27.86
C PHE A 13 18.01 -27.03 -27.82
N ILE A 14 19.19 -26.40 -27.90
CA ILE A 14 19.33 -24.93 -27.99
C ILE A 14 18.79 -24.42 -29.34
N GLY A 15 19.06 -25.12 -30.46
CA GLY A 15 18.52 -24.78 -31.78
C GLY A 15 16.99 -24.88 -31.86
N ASN A 16 16.38 -25.81 -31.13
CA ASN A 16 14.93 -25.99 -31.09
C ASN A 16 14.23 -24.97 -30.15
N LEU A 17 14.93 -24.45 -29.13
CA LEU A 17 14.44 -23.33 -28.31
C LEU A 17 14.48 -21.98 -29.05
N ILE A 18 15.38 -21.81 -30.03
CA ILE A 18 15.51 -20.58 -30.83
C ILE A 18 14.45 -20.49 -31.94
N LYS A 19 13.78 -21.59 -32.31
CA LYS A 19 12.69 -21.62 -33.32
C LYS A 19 11.28 -21.34 -32.79
N LYS A 20 11.11 -21.02 -31.50
CA LYS A 20 9.83 -20.57 -30.93
C LYS A 20 9.92 -19.12 -30.43
N LYS A 21 10.14 -18.20 -31.37
CA LYS A 21 9.85 -16.77 -31.20
C LYS A 21 9.14 -16.27 -32.44
N GLU A 22 7.82 -16.43 -32.46
CA GLU A 22 6.95 -15.52 -33.19
C GLU A 22 6.15 -14.72 -32.15
N PRO A 23 6.19 -13.38 -32.17
CA PRO A 23 5.35 -12.58 -31.30
C PRO A 23 3.90 -12.59 -31.80
N PRO A 24 2.89 -12.60 -30.90
CA PRO A 24 1.49 -12.51 -31.33
C PRO A 24 1.18 -11.11 -31.88
N ALA A 25 0.32 -11.08 -32.89
CA ALA A 25 -0.01 -9.91 -33.71
C ALA A 25 -0.64 -8.74 -32.93
N THR A 26 -0.05 -7.56 -33.11
CA THR A 26 -0.63 -6.25 -32.75
C THR A 26 -1.78 -5.93 -33.71
N LYS A 27 -3.03 -5.87 -33.20
CA LYS A 27 -4.17 -5.38 -33.98
C LYS A 27 -4.12 -3.85 -34.09
N SER A 28 -3.57 -3.35 -35.20
CA SER A 28 -3.69 -1.95 -35.64
C SER A 28 -4.98 -1.79 -36.46
N GLY A 29 -5.94 -1.05 -35.93
CA GLY A 29 -7.15 -0.63 -36.64
C GLY A 29 -6.99 0.79 -37.14
N SER A 30 -6.64 0.93 -38.42
CA SER A 30 -6.69 2.17 -39.19
C SER A 30 -8.16 2.58 -39.44
N ARG A 31 -8.50 3.83 -39.15
CA ARG A 31 -9.58 4.55 -39.86
C ARG A 31 -9.16 5.98 -40.14
N THR A 32 -9.17 6.27 -41.43
CA THR A 32 -8.90 7.52 -42.14
C THR A 32 -9.97 8.59 -41.84
N ALA A 33 -9.53 9.85 -41.83
CA ALA A 33 -10.34 11.08 -41.81
C ALA A 33 -11.22 11.21 -43.08
N GLU A 34 -12.37 11.88 -43.06
CA GLU A 34 -12.60 13.33 -43.29
C GLU A 34 -14.13 13.59 -43.38
N PRO A 35 -14.67 14.84 -43.53
CA PRO A 35 -14.25 16.14 -43.01
C PRO A 35 -15.41 16.93 -42.34
N ILE A 36 -15.06 18.15 -41.94
CA ILE A 36 -15.76 19.23 -41.24
C ILE A 36 -16.98 19.79 -42.01
N VAL A 37 -18.04 20.18 -41.30
CA VAL A 37 -18.90 21.33 -41.68
C VAL A 37 -19.13 22.23 -40.47
N ASP A 38 -18.77 23.48 -40.71
CA ASP A 38 -18.78 24.68 -39.90
C ASP A 38 -20.14 25.39 -40.02
N VAL A 39 -20.80 25.80 -38.92
CA VAL A 39 -21.78 26.90 -38.93
C VAL A 39 -21.86 27.57 -37.54
N GLU A 40 -21.26 28.75 -37.44
CA GLU A 40 -21.58 29.79 -36.46
C GLU A 40 -23.08 30.18 -36.50
N LYS A 41 -23.66 30.51 -35.32
CA LYS A 41 -24.30 31.83 -35.12
C LYS A 41 -24.70 32.09 -33.68
N ARG A 42 -24.11 33.17 -33.14
CA ARG A 42 -24.60 33.92 -31.98
C ARG A 42 -25.96 34.55 -32.28
N LYS A 43 -26.83 34.62 -31.27
CA LYS A 43 -27.71 35.77 -31.04
C LYS A 43 -28.03 35.93 -29.55
N ALA A 44 -27.68 37.10 -29.03
CA ALA A 44 -28.10 37.61 -27.74
C ALA A 44 -29.45 38.32 -27.88
N HIS A 45 -30.35 38.13 -26.92
CA HIS A 45 -31.30 39.18 -26.56
C HIS A 45 -31.67 39.11 -25.07
N SER A 46 -32.02 40.28 -24.55
CA SER A 46 -31.91 40.70 -23.16
C SER A 46 -33.28 40.88 -22.51
N ARG A 47 -33.28 40.87 -21.17
CA ARG A 47 -34.27 41.42 -20.20
C ARG A 47 -35.59 40.67 -20.02
N GLN A 48 -35.87 40.22 -18.79
CA GLN A 48 -36.58 41.02 -17.77
C GLN A 48 -36.58 40.32 -16.39
N LEU A 49 -36.46 41.14 -15.33
CA LEU A 49 -36.65 40.79 -13.93
C LEU A 49 -38.13 40.57 -13.65
N GLU A 50 -38.48 39.51 -12.91
CA GLU A 50 -39.65 39.51 -12.04
C GLU A 50 -39.37 38.70 -10.76
N ARG A 51 -39.61 39.33 -9.60
CA ARG A 51 -39.49 38.73 -8.27
C ARG A 51 -40.70 37.83 -8.02
N VAL A 52 -40.47 36.58 -7.61
CA VAL A 52 -41.51 35.76 -6.96
C VAL A 52 -40.93 35.02 -5.74
N ILE A 53 -41.73 35.04 -4.68
CA ILE A 53 -41.51 34.66 -3.28
C ILE A 53 -41.25 33.14 -3.12
N PRO A 54 -40.42 32.68 -2.15
CA PRO A 54 -40.14 31.24 -1.97
C PRO A 54 -41.32 30.48 -1.34
N PRO A 55 -41.62 29.24 -1.77
CA PRO A 55 -42.64 28.41 -1.14
C PRO A 55 -42.12 27.75 0.16
N VAL A 56 -43.04 27.71 1.13
CA VAL A 56 -42.94 27.17 2.48
C VAL A 56 -42.74 25.66 2.48
N ALA A 57 -41.92 25.16 3.41
CA ALA A 57 -41.61 23.74 3.60
C ALA A 57 -42.83 22.93 4.10
N PRO A 58 -43.00 21.65 3.69
CA PRO A 58 -44.07 20.79 4.16
C PRO A 58 -43.80 20.23 5.58
N PRO A 59 -44.85 19.92 6.36
CA PRO A 59 -44.74 19.58 7.78
C PRO A 59 -44.19 18.17 8.04
N SER A 60 -43.48 18.03 9.17
CA SER A 60 -42.81 16.82 9.63
C SER A 60 -43.77 15.69 10.04
N LEU A 61 -43.47 14.48 9.59
CA LEU A 61 -44.22 13.22 9.73
C LEU A 61 -44.17 12.57 11.14
N PHE A 62 -43.99 13.35 12.21
CA PHE A 62 -43.92 12.83 13.58
C PHE A 62 -44.65 13.73 14.56
N ASP A 63 -45.97 13.83 14.42
CA ASP A 63 -46.83 14.26 15.51
C ASP A 63 -48.13 13.47 15.40
N ASN A 64 -48.23 12.41 16.21
CA ASN A 64 -49.46 11.80 16.74
C ASN A 64 -49.13 10.47 17.42
N ARG A 65 -48.84 10.50 18.73
CA ARG A 65 -49.10 9.34 19.61
C ARG A 65 -49.74 9.80 20.93
N PRO A 66 -50.75 9.08 21.45
CA PRO A 66 -51.40 9.43 22.71
C PRO A 66 -50.46 9.25 23.91
N ARG A 67 -50.60 10.10 24.93
CA ARG A 67 -49.92 9.98 26.23
C ARG A 67 -50.51 8.82 27.03
N GLU A 68 -49.67 7.86 27.42
CA GLU A 68 -49.97 6.89 28.49
C GLU A 68 -49.45 7.38 29.86
N PRO A 69 -50.07 6.96 30.98
CA PRO A 69 -49.78 7.51 32.30
C PRO A 69 -48.45 6.99 32.87
N GLN A 70 -47.81 7.86 33.65
CA GLN A 70 -46.54 7.62 34.34
C GLN A 70 -46.60 6.39 35.25
N SER A 71 -45.76 5.38 34.97
CA SER A 71 -45.32 4.41 35.97
C SER A 71 -43.84 4.62 36.27
N SER A 72 -43.56 4.89 37.55
CA SER A 72 -42.26 5.06 38.20
C SER A 72 -41.13 4.17 37.67
N ARG A 73 -40.07 4.79 37.13
CA ARG A 73 -38.76 4.14 36.93
C ARG A 73 -37.89 4.34 38.18
N PRO A 74 -37.20 3.29 38.68
CA PRO A 74 -36.24 3.45 39.76
C PRO A 74 -35.01 4.21 39.27
N LEU A 75 -34.50 5.12 40.11
CA LEU A 75 -33.21 5.78 39.91
C LEU A 75 -32.10 4.72 39.83
N ILE A 76 -31.52 4.54 38.64
CA ILE A 76 -30.25 3.85 38.50
C ILE A 76 -29.17 4.81 38.97
N SER A 77 -28.59 4.46 40.11
CA SER A 77 -27.40 5.06 40.69
C SER A 77 -26.24 5.08 39.68
N GLY A 78 -25.66 6.27 39.50
CA GLY A 78 -24.31 6.56 38.98
C GLY A 78 -23.62 5.50 38.12
N VAL A 79 -23.84 5.55 36.81
CA VAL A 79 -22.88 4.98 35.85
C VAL A 79 -21.65 5.90 35.87
N ASN A 80 -20.55 5.43 36.46
CA ASN A 80 -19.24 6.04 36.22
C ASN A 80 -18.97 5.95 34.70
N HIS A 81 -19.18 7.05 33.99
CA HIS A 81 -18.82 7.21 32.57
C HIS A 81 -17.30 7.34 32.39
N ALA A 82 -16.52 6.42 32.99
CA ALA A 82 -15.15 6.25 32.58
C ALA A 82 -15.17 5.79 31.12
N ALA A 83 -14.45 6.49 30.25
CA ALA A 83 -14.31 6.08 28.85
C ALA A 83 -13.89 4.60 28.81
N PRO A 84 -14.53 3.76 27.97
CA PRO A 84 -14.17 2.36 27.91
C PRO A 84 -12.70 2.25 27.50
N CYS A 85 -11.92 1.53 28.32
CA CYS A 85 -10.50 1.32 28.15
C CYS A 85 -10.22 -0.17 28.29
N ILE A 86 -9.26 -0.69 27.54
CA ILE A 86 -8.78 -2.05 27.74
C ILE A 86 -7.97 -2.14 29.03
N THR A 87 -8.11 -3.25 29.74
CA THR A 87 -7.36 -3.53 30.97
C THR A 87 -5.97 -4.07 30.63
N MET A 88 -5.08 -4.13 31.64
CA MET A 88 -3.79 -4.81 31.47
C MET A 88 -3.96 -6.27 31.06
N THR A 89 -4.95 -6.98 31.62
CA THR A 89 -5.25 -8.37 31.27
C THR A 89 -5.64 -8.51 29.80
N ASP A 90 -6.52 -7.64 29.29
CA ASP A 90 -6.88 -7.64 27.86
C ASP A 90 -5.65 -7.39 26.99
N ALA A 91 -4.81 -6.41 27.36
CA ALA A 91 -3.59 -6.09 26.63
C ALA A 91 -2.61 -7.28 26.56
N LEU A 92 -2.40 -7.98 27.68
CA LEU A 92 -1.55 -9.18 27.73
C LEU A 92 -2.15 -10.32 26.91
N ASN A 93 -3.47 -10.53 26.95
CA ASN A 93 -4.16 -11.52 26.13
C ASN A 93 -3.98 -11.22 24.63
N MET A 94 -4.14 -9.96 24.22
CA MET A 94 -3.89 -9.54 22.84
C MET A 94 -2.45 -9.84 22.41
N ILE A 95 -1.46 -9.50 23.23
CA ILE A 95 -0.04 -9.77 22.96
C ILE A 95 0.25 -11.28 22.81
N MET A 96 -0.43 -12.11 23.61
CA MET A 96 -0.22 -13.55 23.63
C MET A 96 -0.94 -14.29 22.49
N HIS A 97 -2.13 -13.83 22.11
CA HIS A 97 -3.03 -14.60 21.24
C HIS A 97 -3.25 -13.98 19.85
N ILE A 98 -3.04 -12.68 19.67
CA ILE A 98 -3.13 -12.06 18.34
C ILE A 98 -1.77 -12.18 17.67
N ASN A 99 -1.67 -13.12 16.73
CA ASN A 99 -0.42 -13.41 16.05
C ASN A 99 0.15 -12.16 15.35
N GLY A 100 1.43 -11.85 15.59
CA GLY A 100 2.10 -10.69 15.00
C GLY A 100 1.78 -9.33 15.66
N PHE A 101 0.85 -9.26 16.61
CA PHE A 101 0.44 -7.97 17.20
C PHE A 101 1.61 -7.23 17.88
N LYS A 102 2.42 -7.94 18.67
CA LYS A 102 3.62 -7.37 19.30
C LYS A 102 4.62 -6.85 18.26
N GLU A 103 4.87 -7.63 17.23
CA GLU A 103 5.81 -7.29 16.15
C GLU A 103 5.34 -6.07 15.35
N TYR A 104 4.04 -6.00 15.08
CA TYR A 104 3.38 -4.86 14.48
C TYR A 104 3.53 -3.60 15.36
N MET A 105 3.25 -3.69 16.66
CA MET A 105 3.38 -2.56 17.59
C MET A 105 4.82 -2.02 17.66
N LEU A 106 5.81 -2.90 17.72
CA LEU A 106 7.22 -2.52 17.78
C LEU A 106 7.68 -1.88 16.46
N THR A 107 7.28 -2.42 15.32
CA THR A 107 7.56 -1.83 14.00
C THR A 107 6.87 -0.47 13.84
N ARG A 108 5.58 -0.39 14.23
CA ARG A 108 4.81 0.86 14.25
C ARG A 108 5.50 1.91 15.11
N TYR A 109 5.94 1.57 16.32
CA TYR A 109 6.67 2.50 17.19
C TYR A 109 7.98 2.96 16.54
N ALA A 110 8.73 2.06 15.90
CA ALA A 110 9.94 2.43 15.19
C ALA A 110 9.68 3.51 14.12
N ILE A 111 8.53 3.48 13.44
CA ILE A 111 8.15 4.43 12.38
C ILE A 111 7.47 5.69 12.93
N THR A 112 6.52 5.55 13.86
CA THR A 112 5.63 6.64 14.33
C THR A 112 6.03 7.24 15.67
N GLY A 113 6.51 6.42 16.60
CA GLY A 113 6.92 6.80 17.96
C GLY A 113 5.79 6.73 18.95
N ASP A 114 4.62 6.36 18.45
CA ASP A 114 3.40 6.29 19.20
C ASP A 114 3.34 4.95 19.93
N THR A 115 3.21 5.04 21.24
CA THR A 115 2.89 3.89 22.10
C THR A 115 1.38 3.69 22.25
N HIS A 116 0.57 4.62 21.73
CA HIS A 116 -0.88 4.48 21.63
C HIS A 116 -1.26 4.00 20.23
N LEU A 117 -2.33 3.22 20.14
CA LEU A 117 -2.77 2.63 18.87
C LEU A 117 -4.11 3.20 18.44
N ALA A 118 -4.13 3.90 17.31
CA ALA A 118 -5.39 4.35 16.72
C ALA A 118 -6.18 3.16 16.12
N PRO A 119 -7.52 3.19 16.18
CA PRO A 119 -8.35 2.11 15.67
C PRO A 119 -8.35 2.10 14.14
N ALA A 120 -7.92 0.99 13.56
CA ALA A 120 -8.08 0.67 12.14
C ALA A 120 -9.32 -0.22 11.97
N TYR A 121 -10.48 0.38 11.78
CA TYR A 121 -11.73 -0.36 11.65
C TYR A 121 -11.71 -1.26 10.43
N THR A 122 -12.43 -2.39 10.52
CA THR A 122 -12.53 -3.44 9.49
C THR A 122 -11.23 -4.19 9.14
N SER A 123 -10.12 -3.86 9.82
CA SER A 123 -8.85 -4.58 9.69
C SER A 123 -8.90 -5.99 10.29
N ASP A 124 -7.92 -6.82 9.92
CA ASP A 124 -7.56 -8.05 10.63
C ASP A 124 -7.40 -7.84 12.15
N LEU A 125 -6.71 -6.77 12.58
CA LEU A 125 -6.56 -6.45 13.99
C LEU A 125 -7.90 -6.13 14.66
N HIS A 126 -8.80 -5.41 13.97
CA HIS A 126 -10.15 -5.18 14.49
C HIS A 126 -10.89 -6.50 14.69
N ASN A 127 -10.83 -7.40 13.71
CA ASN A 127 -11.50 -8.70 13.80
C ASN A 127 -10.95 -9.55 14.96
N GLU A 128 -9.63 -9.61 15.11
CA GLU A 128 -8.96 -10.31 16.20
C GLU A 128 -9.31 -9.70 17.56
N PHE A 129 -9.30 -8.36 17.66
CA PHE A 129 -9.71 -7.67 18.88
C PHE A 129 -11.13 -8.06 19.30
N MET A 130 -12.09 -8.05 18.37
CA MET A 130 -13.49 -8.34 18.67
C MET A 130 -13.69 -9.80 19.14
N GLN A 131 -12.80 -10.72 18.76
CA GLN A 131 -12.81 -12.11 19.23
C GLN A 131 -12.17 -12.27 20.60
N GLN A 132 -11.06 -11.57 20.86
CA GLN A 132 -10.24 -11.76 22.07
C GLN A 132 -10.67 -10.86 23.25
N VAL A 133 -11.26 -9.70 22.98
CA VAL A 133 -11.59 -8.69 23.99
C VAL A 133 -13.11 -8.56 24.14
N ALA A 134 -13.66 -9.33 25.08
CA ALA A 134 -15.10 -9.35 25.31
C ALA A 134 -15.65 -8.03 25.87
N ASN A 135 -16.85 -7.66 25.43
CA ASN A 135 -17.66 -6.55 25.96
C ASN A 135 -16.99 -5.16 25.92
N LYS A 136 -16.00 -4.96 25.02
CA LYS A 136 -15.38 -3.64 24.80
C LYS A 136 -15.51 -3.24 23.34
N PRO A 137 -15.84 -1.98 23.04
CA PRO A 137 -15.80 -1.49 21.67
C PRO A 137 -14.35 -1.31 21.22
N PHE A 138 -14.07 -1.53 19.93
CA PHE A 138 -12.70 -1.47 19.41
C PHE A 138 -11.98 -0.14 19.66
N TYR A 139 -12.69 0.98 19.66
CA TYR A 139 -12.08 2.28 19.94
C TYR A 139 -11.47 2.38 21.35
N ALA A 140 -11.81 1.48 22.29
CA ALA A 140 -11.18 1.42 23.61
C ALA A 140 -9.66 1.16 23.54
N ILE A 141 -9.18 0.59 22.43
CA ILE A 141 -7.76 0.31 22.19
C ILE A 141 -6.89 1.58 22.19
N GLN A 142 -7.48 2.72 21.80
CA GLN A 142 -6.75 3.98 21.64
C GLN A 142 -6.41 4.65 22.97
N ALA A 143 -7.16 4.35 24.02
CA ALA A 143 -6.98 4.93 25.34
C ALA A 143 -5.85 4.23 26.14
N PHE A 144 -5.40 3.06 25.69
CA PHE A 144 -4.37 2.29 26.38
C PHE A 144 -2.98 2.66 25.90
N ASN A 145 -2.12 3.06 26.85
CA ASN A 145 -0.70 3.24 26.59
C ASN A 145 -0.01 1.87 26.58
N TRP A 146 0.36 1.39 25.39
CA TRP A 146 0.96 0.06 25.23
C TRP A 146 2.36 -0.06 25.82
N ALA A 147 3.04 1.05 26.16
CA ALA A 147 4.32 1.01 26.87
C ALA A 147 4.20 0.37 28.26
N ARG A 148 2.97 0.20 28.78
CA ARG A 148 2.71 -0.53 30.02
C ARG A 148 2.85 -2.05 29.87
N ALA A 149 2.71 -2.59 28.66
CA ALA A 149 2.68 -4.03 28.40
C ALA A 149 3.76 -4.49 27.40
N ILE A 150 4.29 -3.57 26.60
CA ILE A 150 5.34 -3.83 25.59
C ILE A 150 6.55 -2.96 25.94
N ASP A 151 7.73 -3.59 25.99
CA ASP A 151 9.00 -2.88 26.10
C ASP A 151 9.41 -2.32 24.73
N PHE A 152 9.41 -0.99 24.62
CA PHE A 152 9.84 -0.24 23.43
C PHE A 152 11.29 0.28 23.54
N SER A 153 11.94 0.14 24.70
CA SER A 153 13.24 0.78 24.97
C SER A 153 14.35 0.28 24.03
N GLY A 154 14.28 -0.98 23.60
CA GLY A 154 15.21 -1.57 22.63
C GLY A 154 14.92 -1.21 21.17
N VAL A 155 13.88 -0.43 20.88
CA VAL A 155 13.45 -0.13 19.50
C VAL A 155 13.93 1.26 19.08
N LYS A 156 14.89 1.29 18.14
CA LYS A 156 15.36 2.54 17.55
C LYS A 156 14.31 3.15 16.62
N ARG A 157 14.14 4.46 16.72
CA ARG A 157 13.22 5.23 15.87
C ARG A 157 13.87 5.47 14.51
N ARG A 158 13.09 5.40 13.44
CA ARG A 158 13.52 5.63 12.06
C ARG A 158 12.61 6.66 11.42
N ASN A 159 13.18 7.79 11.00
CA ASN A 159 12.44 8.84 10.32
C ASN A 159 12.22 8.47 8.84
N ILE A 160 11.30 7.55 8.61
CA ILE A 160 10.90 7.14 7.27
C ILE A 160 9.92 8.16 6.72
N ALA A 161 10.31 8.80 5.62
CA ALA A 161 9.47 9.77 4.93
C ALA A 161 8.32 9.09 4.17
N ALA A 162 8.63 8.05 3.40
CA ALA A 162 7.67 7.29 2.59
C ALA A 162 8.25 5.94 2.17
N LEU A 163 7.37 5.10 1.61
CA LEU A 163 7.74 3.92 0.84
C LEU A 163 7.67 4.25 -0.65
N TYR A 164 8.36 3.50 -1.48
CA TYR A 164 8.36 3.72 -2.92
C TYR A 164 8.16 2.41 -3.68
N HIS A 165 7.31 2.46 -4.68
CA HIS A 165 7.24 1.46 -5.73
C HIS A 165 7.58 2.15 -7.05
N PHE A 166 8.11 1.42 -8.04
CA PHE A 166 8.22 1.94 -9.39
C PHE A 166 7.62 0.92 -10.34
N SER A 167 7.02 1.36 -11.43
CA SER A 167 6.45 0.47 -12.44
C SER A 167 6.51 1.10 -13.82
N HIS A 168 6.31 0.28 -14.85
CA HIS A 168 6.16 0.77 -16.21
C HIS A 168 4.89 1.62 -16.35
N LEU A 169 4.96 2.70 -17.12
CA LEU A 169 3.93 3.71 -17.30
C LEU A 169 2.60 3.10 -17.78
N THR A 170 2.67 2.07 -18.63
CA THR A 170 1.49 1.38 -19.16
C THR A 170 0.65 0.68 -18.08
N ASN A 171 1.24 0.34 -16.92
CA ASN A 171 0.51 -0.23 -15.80
C ASN A 171 -0.28 0.80 -15.01
N LEU A 172 0.06 2.09 -15.13
CA LEU A 172 -0.44 3.14 -14.25
C LEU A 172 -1.97 3.24 -14.26
N LYS A 173 -2.59 3.09 -15.43
CA LYS A 173 -4.06 3.12 -15.55
C LYS A 173 -4.73 2.02 -14.72
N ASN A 174 -4.23 0.79 -14.82
CA ASN A 174 -4.77 -0.35 -14.06
C ASN A 174 -4.50 -0.19 -12.57
N ILE A 175 -3.34 0.35 -12.19
CA ILE A 175 -3.00 0.66 -10.80
C ILE A 175 -4.01 1.64 -10.18
N PHE A 176 -4.41 2.68 -10.93
CA PHE A 176 -5.41 3.64 -10.45
C PHE A 176 -6.85 3.11 -10.45
N GLN A 177 -7.12 2.05 -11.21
CA GLN A 177 -8.43 1.39 -11.23
C GLN A 177 -8.60 0.38 -10.09
N SER A 178 -7.53 -0.35 -9.75
CA SER A 178 -7.65 -1.55 -8.89
C SER A 178 -6.60 -1.63 -7.78
N GLY A 179 -5.76 -0.61 -7.61
CA GLY A 179 -4.60 -0.64 -6.73
C GLY A 179 -3.40 -1.36 -7.34
N ILE A 180 -2.29 -1.40 -6.60
CA ILE A 180 -1.12 -2.17 -6.99
C ILE A 180 -1.40 -3.63 -6.65
N MET A 181 -1.47 -4.49 -7.66
CA MET A 181 -1.71 -5.92 -7.51
C MET A 181 -0.41 -6.70 -7.33
N THR A 182 -0.47 -7.83 -6.64
CA THR A 182 0.67 -8.76 -6.53
C THR A 182 0.95 -9.47 -7.85
N ARG A 183 2.14 -10.06 -7.98
CA ARG A 183 2.48 -10.87 -9.18
C ARG A 183 1.51 -12.02 -9.35
N GLN A 184 1.12 -12.67 -8.26
CA GLN A 184 0.14 -13.75 -8.29
C GLN A 184 -1.21 -13.27 -8.87
N GLN A 185 -1.74 -12.15 -8.38
CA GLN A 185 -3.01 -11.60 -8.85
C GLN A 185 -2.95 -11.15 -10.32
N LEU A 186 -1.82 -10.59 -10.75
CA LEU A 186 -1.64 -10.17 -12.13
C LEU A 186 -1.56 -11.39 -13.07
N ASP A 187 -0.86 -12.46 -12.65
CA ASP A 187 -0.75 -13.71 -13.41
C ASP A 187 -2.09 -14.47 -13.51
N GLU A 188 -2.91 -14.40 -12.47
CA GLU A 188 -4.25 -15.01 -12.41
C GLU A 188 -5.33 -14.15 -13.12
N GLY A 189 -5.03 -12.87 -13.35
CA GLY A 189 -5.93 -11.92 -13.98
C GLY A 189 -5.95 -12.01 -15.51
N GLN A 190 -6.89 -11.28 -16.13
CA GLN A 190 -7.00 -11.18 -17.58
C GLN A 190 -6.44 -9.87 -18.16
N ASN A 191 -6.04 -8.95 -17.31
CA ASN A 191 -5.53 -7.64 -17.73
C ASN A 191 -4.10 -7.78 -18.25
N SER A 192 -3.80 -7.12 -19.37
CA SER A 192 -2.41 -6.98 -19.82
C SER A 192 -1.63 -6.07 -18.88
N PHE A 193 -0.38 -6.43 -18.58
CA PHE A 193 0.50 -5.65 -17.72
C PHE A 193 1.96 -5.91 -18.11
N HIS A 194 2.83 -5.00 -17.68
CA HIS A 194 4.27 -5.10 -17.87
C HIS A 194 4.93 -5.52 -16.55
N TYR A 195 5.84 -6.49 -16.61
CA TYR A 195 6.61 -6.87 -15.44
C TYR A 195 7.66 -5.82 -15.10
N ASN A 196 7.83 -5.55 -13.80
CA ASN A 196 9.00 -4.82 -13.32
C ASN A 196 10.21 -5.75 -13.26
N ASP A 197 10.03 -6.91 -12.61
CA ASP A 197 11.01 -8.00 -12.55
C ASP A 197 10.36 -9.30 -13.03
N GLU A 198 10.75 -9.79 -14.21
CA GLU A 198 10.18 -11.00 -14.78
C GLU A 198 10.56 -12.25 -13.99
N LEU A 199 11.80 -12.32 -13.52
CA LEU A 199 12.38 -13.53 -12.94
C LEU A 199 11.92 -13.76 -11.50
N ARG A 200 11.78 -12.70 -10.72
CA ARG A 200 11.28 -12.72 -9.33
C ARG A 200 11.89 -13.85 -8.49
N LEU A 201 13.23 -13.83 -8.44
CA LEU A 201 14.06 -14.96 -8.00
C LEU A 201 13.93 -15.29 -6.50
N GLU A 202 13.38 -14.39 -5.69
CA GLU A 202 13.02 -14.64 -4.30
C GLU A 202 11.76 -15.51 -4.15
N GLY A 203 10.93 -15.60 -5.19
CA GLY A 203 9.81 -16.54 -5.29
C GLY A 203 8.52 -16.14 -4.56
N MET A 204 8.50 -15.03 -3.83
CA MET A 204 7.31 -14.59 -3.09
C MET A 204 6.33 -13.85 -4.01
N ARG A 205 5.59 -14.58 -4.86
CA ARG A 205 4.71 -13.99 -5.89
C ARG A 205 3.52 -13.21 -5.34
N ASN A 206 3.03 -13.55 -4.14
CA ASN A 206 1.92 -12.83 -3.51
C ASN A 206 2.35 -11.58 -2.73
N SER A 207 3.35 -10.84 -3.23
CA SER A 207 3.79 -9.60 -2.60
C SER A 207 4.12 -8.50 -3.62
N ILE A 208 4.36 -7.30 -3.12
CA ILE A 208 4.79 -6.12 -3.86
C ILE A 208 6.09 -5.63 -3.24
N SER A 209 7.10 -5.40 -4.09
CA SER A 209 8.38 -4.84 -3.68
C SER A 209 8.25 -3.34 -3.43
N LEU A 210 8.60 -2.93 -2.22
CA LEU A 210 8.62 -1.53 -1.79
C LEU A 210 10.02 -1.16 -1.32
N SER A 211 10.59 -0.10 -1.89
CA SER A 211 11.78 0.54 -1.36
C SER A 211 11.42 1.41 -0.14
N LEU A 212 12.35 1.54 0.81
CA LEU A 212 12.13 2.22 2.08
C LEU A 212 12.93 3.53 2.15
N GLY A 213 12.27 4.67 2.34
CA GLY A 213 12.90 5.99 2.48
C GLY A 213 13.44 6.59 1.18
N GLN A 214 13.92 5.77 0.25
CA GLN A 214 14.35 6.15 -1.10
C GLN A 214 14.03 5.02 -2.08
N VAL A 215 13.86 5.36 -3.37
CA VAL A 215 13.72 4.38 -4.46
C VAL A 215 14.98 3.53 -4.56
N ASN A 216 14.83 2.22 -4.83
CA ASN A 216 15.94 1.36 -5.22
C ASN A 216 16.44 1.75 -6.63
N LYS A 217 17.27 2.80 -6.67
CA LYS A 217 17.82 3.39 -7.89
C LYS A 217 18.60 2.39 -8.72
N LYS A 218 19.27 1.41 -8.08
CA LYS A 218 20.01 0.35 -8.79
C LYS A 218 19.07 -0.51 -9.65
N MET A 219 17.92 -0.90 -9.09
CA MET A 219 16.93 -1.71 -9.83
C MET A 219 16.18 -0.86 -10.86
N LEU A 220 15.79 0.38 -10.52
CA LEU A 220 15.16 1.28 -11.48
C LEU A 220 16.08 1.57 -12.68
N TYR A 221 17.35 1.87 -12.45
CA TYR A 221 18.33 2.10 -13.51
C TYR A 221 18.53 0.87 -14.40
N LYS A 222 18.55 -0.33 -13.80
CA LYS A 222 18.63 -1.60 -14.53
C LYS A 222 17.43 -1.78 -15.47
N TYR A 223 16.20 -1.58 -14.97
CA TYR A 223 14.99 -1.88 -15.75
C TYR A 223 14.65 -0.79 -16.78
N SER A 224 14.94 0.47 -16.48
CA SER A 224 14.84 1.59 -17.44
C SER A 224 15.96 1.61 -18.49
N GLN A 225 16.77 0.55 -18.58
CA GLN A 225 17.89 0.43 -19.50
C GLN A 225 18.84 1.63 -19.46
N ALA A 226 19.32 1.97 -18.26
CA ALA A 226 20.13 3.16 -18.02
C ALA A 226 19.43 4.46 -18.43
N LEU A 227 18.14 4.59 -18.06
CA LEU A 227 17.29 5.74 -18.37
C LEU A 227 17.09 6.01 -19.87
N ARG A 228 17.33 5.03 -20.75
CA ARG A 228 16.95 5.12 -22.16
C ARG A 228 15.45 4.92 -22.37
N ASP A 229 14.83 4.21 -21.44
CA ASP A 229 13.40 4.01 -21.36
C ASP A 229 12.82 4.96 -20.30
N HIS A 230 12.10 5.99 -20.76
CA HIS A 230 11.45 6.98 -19.91
C HIS A 230 10.02 6.58 -19.53
N ASP A 231 9.53 5.41 -19.94
CA ASP A 231 8.19 4.92 -19.63
C ASP A 231 8.14 4.26 -18.25
N TRP A 232 8.81 4.86 -17.26
CA TRP A 232 8.79 4.42 -15.87
C TRP A 232 8.23 5.52 -14.97
N VAL A 233 7.44 5.10 -13.99
CA VAL A 233 6.85 5.98 -12.99
C VAL A 233 7.22 5.49 -11.59
N ILE A 234 7.44 6.43 -10.68
CA ILE A 234 7.64 6.12 -9.26
C ILE A 234 6.35 6.49 -8.52
N LEU A 235 5.85 5.55 -7.72
CA LEU A 235 4.70 5.71 -6.84
C LEU A 235 5.21 5.90 -5.41
N LYS A 236 4.91 7.05 -4.81
CA LYS A 236 5.20 7.30 -3.40
C LYS A 236 4.04 6.80 -2.55
N ILE A 237 4.32 5.79 -1.74
CA ILE A 237 3.35 5.09 -0.91
C ILE A 237 3.45 5.58 0.53
N LYS A 238 2.29 5.90 1.12
CA LYS A 238 2.14 6.30 2.52
C LYS A 238 2.73 5.24 3.46
N LYS A 239 3.56 5.65 4.42
CA LYS A 239 4.20 4.73 5.39
C LYS A 239 3.19 4.09 6.35
N GLU A 240 2.03 4.74 6.48
CA GLU A 240 0.86 4.23 7.19
C GLU A 240 0.43 2.87 6.67
N LEU A 241 0.78 2.48 5.44
CA LEU A 241 0.57 1.12 4.93
C LEU A 241 1.14 0.05 5.87
N ILE A 242 2.32 0.30 6.45
CA ILE A 242 3.01 -0.67 7.31
C ILE A 242 3.02 -0.28 8.79
N SER A 243 2.84 1.01 9.12
CA SER A 243 2.72 1.46 10.52
C SER A 243 1.27 1.50 11.01
N GLY A 244 0.29 1.26 10.15
CA GLY A 244 -1.11 1.58 10.41
C GLY A 244 -1.36 3.08 10.60
N PRO A 245 -2.60 3.44 10.95
CA PRO A 245 -3.00 4.84 11.03
C PRO A 245 -2.59 5.46 12.37
N THR A 246 -2.41 6.79 12.40
CA THR A 246 -2.19 7.58 13.63
C THR A 246 -3.49 8.20 14.17
N GLN A 247 -4.58 8.06 13.43
CA GLN A 247 -5.92 8.49 13.78
C GLN A 247 -6.92 7.38 13.41
N PRO A 248 -8.15 7.37 13.96
CA PRO A 248 -9.17 6.41 13.55
C PRO A 248 -9.33 6.36 12.01
N SER A 249 -9.29 5.16 11.42
CA SER A 249 -9.35 4.98 9.96
C SER A 249 -10.07 3.70 9.55
N PHE A 250 -10.57 3.66 8.32
CA PHE A 250 -11.13 2.49 7.63
C PHE A 250 -10.27 2.03 6.45
N ASP A 251 -9.09 2.63 6.26
CA ASP A 251 -8.28 2.46 5.05
C ASP A 251 -7.44 1.18 5.06
N HIS A 252 -7.32 0.52 6.22
CA HIS A 252 -6.44 -0.62 6.45
C HIS A 252 -7.23 -1.92 6.58
N GLN A 253 -7.08 -2.82 5.61
CA GLN A 253 -7.65 -4.16 5.66
C GLN A 253 -6.77 -5.16 6.41
N THR A 254 -5.44 -5.02 6.29
CA THR A 254 -4.48 -5.95 6.89
C THR A 254 -3.33 -5.16 7.51
N LEU A 255 -3.02 -5.44 8.78
CA LEU A 255 -1.95 -4.80 9.55
C LEU A 255 -0.97 -5.83 10.12
N LEU A 256 -1.43 -7.06 10.36
CA LEU A 256 -0.65 -8.08 11.04
C LEU A 256 0.08 -8.96 10.03
N ASN A 257 1.39 -9.17 10.24
CA ASN A 257 2.22 -10.09 9.46
C ASN A 257 2.24 -9.85 7.94
N GLN A 258 1.87 -8.67 7.46
CA GLN A 258 1.81 -8.41 6.02
C GLN A 258 3.17 -8.04 5.40
N THR A 259 4.12 -7.61 6.21
CA THR A 259 5.41 -7.09 5.75
C THR A 259 6.54 -8.07 5.98
N VAL A 260 7.29 -8.40 4.94
CA VAL A 260 8.52 -9.19 5.04
C VAL A 260 9.73 -8.29 4.76
N PHE A 261 10.53 -8.04 5.79
CA PHE A 261 11.68 -7.14 5.73
C PHE A 261 12.92 -7.85 5.17
N CYS A 262 13.54 -7.23 4.15
CA CYS A 262 14.78 -7.72 3.54
C CYS A 262 15.88 -6.68 3.73
N HIS A 263 16.86 -6.98 4.58
CA HIS A 263 17.96 -6.06 4.91
C HIS A 263 18.97 -5.86 3.77
N SER A 264 18.85 -6.64 2.69
CA SER A 264 19.60 -6.54 1.44
C SER A 264 18.73 -7.09 0.30
N ASN A 265 19.29 -7.32 -0.88
CA ASN A 265 18.59 -7.92 -2.01
C ASN A 265 17.81 -9.19 -1.59
N ALA A 266 16.49 -9.18 -1.77
CA ALA A 266 15.60 -10.26 -1.36
C ALA A 266 15.89 -11.61 -2.03
N ALA A 267 16.49 -11.59 -3.22
CA ALA A 267 16.88 -12.80 -3.94
C ALA A 267 18.26 -13.36 -3.49
N SER A 268 18.99 -12.66 -2.63
CA SER A 268 20.28 -13.13 -2.11
C SER A 268 20.11 -14.40 -1.27
N SER A 269 21.11 -15.28 -1.31
CA SER A 269 21.10 -16.51 -0.51
C SER A 269 21.01 -16.22 1.00
N GLY A 270 21.66 -15.15 1.46
CA GLY A 270 21.63 -14.71 2.85
C GLY A 270 20.24 -14.29 3.33
N VAL A 271 19.46 -13.58 2.49
CA VAL A 271 18.08 -13.22 2.85
C VAL A 271 17.14 -14.41 2.69
N ARG A 272 17.30 -15.22 1.64
CA ARG A 272 16.44 -16.37 1.36
C ARG A 272 16.56 -17.50 2.37
N SER A 273 17.68 -17.62 3.08
CA SER A 273 17.87 -18.60 4.15
C SER A 273 17.14 -18.21 5.44
N ILE A 274 16.73 -16.95 5.60
CA ILE A 274 15.96 -16.48 6.75
C ILE A 274 14.47 -16.71 6.48
N SER A 275 13.81 -17.42 7.40
CA SER A 275 12.38 -17.74 7.27
C SER A 275 11.52 -16.48 7.18
N VAL A 276 10.34 -16.60 6.55
CA VAL A 276 9.40 -15.49 6.41
C VAL A 276 8.96 -14.97 7.78
N GLU A 277 8.72 -15.86 8.73
CA GLU A 277 8.29 -15.52 10.09
C GLU A 277 9.35 -14.70 10.83
N GLN A 278 10.64 -14.99 10.64
CA GLN A 278 11.72 -14.17 11.22
C GLN A 278 11.83 -12.81 10.52
N ARG A 279 11.62 -12.78 9.20
CA ARG A 279 11.65 -11.53 8.41
C ARG A 279 10.41 -10.66 8.62
N GLN A 280 9.35 -11.15 9.24
CA GLN A 280 8.17 -10.37 9.65
C GLN A 280 8.36 -9.66 11.01
N LYS A 281 9.41 -9.99 11.77
CA LYS A 281 9.64 -9.42 13.09
C LYS A 281 10.22 -8.01 13.04
N HIS A 282 10.00 -7.25 14.11
CA HIS A 282 10.55 -5.91 14.25
C HIS A 282 12.10 -5.89 14.23
N GLN A 283 12.77 -6.96 14.67
CA GLN A 283 14.22 -7.04 14.57
C GLN A 283 14.69 -7.06 13.11
N ALA A 284 13.95 -7.71 12.21
CA ALA A 284 14.28 -7.71 10.78
C ALA A 284 14.10 -6.32 10.16
N PHE A 285 13.08 -5.57 10.58
CA PHE A 285 12.95 -4.15 10.23
C PHE A 285 14.16 -3.33 10.71
N GLN A 286 14.58 -3.49 11.98
CA GLN A 286 15.75 -2.78 12.51
C GLN A 286 17.04 -3.15 11.77
N ALA A 287 17.20 -4.42 11.42
CA ALA A 287 18.36 -4.92 10.70
C ALA A 287 18.52 -4.31 9.30
N MET A 288 17.46 -3.75 8.70
CA MET A 288 17.56 -3.02 7.43
C MET A 288 18.48 -1.79 7.54
N PHE A 289 18.66 -1.23 8.74
CA PHE A 289 19.43 0.00 9.00
C PHE A 289 20.79 -0.28 9.64
N SER A 290 21.23 -1.54 9.68
CA SER A 290 22.48 -1.94 10.31
C SER A 290 23.36 -2.71 9.35
N SER A 291 24.66 -2.48 9.43
CA SER A 291 25.67 -3.32 8.76
C SER A 291 25.80 -4.69 9.45
N ASN A 292 26.56 -5.59 8.82
CA ASN A 292 26.96 -6.86 9.45
C ASN A 292 27.86 -6.66 10.70
N THR A 293 28.50 -5.49 10.84
CA THR A 293 29.29 -5.07 12.00
C THR A 293 28.47 -4.27 13.03
N ASN A 294 27.14 -4.19 12.86
CA ASN A 294 26.20 -3.39 13.65
C ASN A 294 26.42 -1.87 13.58
N GLU A 295 27.02 -1.38 12.49
CA GLU A 295 27.08 0.05 12.19
C GLU A 295 25.71 0.54 11.74
N ASP A 296 25.23 1.64 12.33
CA ASP A 296 23.89 2.18 12.08
C ASP A 296 23.94 3.21 10.92
N SER A 297 23.12 3.02 9.88
CA SER A 297 23.00 3.95 8.74
C SER A 297 22.01 5.10 8.97
N GLY A 298 21.49 5.25 10.20
CA GLY A 298 20.52 6.25 10.56
C GLY A 298 19.12 5.93 10.03
N ASP A 299 18.55 6.83 9.23
CA ASP A 299 17.17 6.73 8.75
C ASP A 299 17.03 6.08 7.37
N ARG A 300 18.16 5.71 6.75
CA ARG A 300 18.19 5.04 5.45
C ARG A 300 18.60 3.59 5.61
N PRO A 301 18.04 2.65 4.83
CA PRO A 301 18.56 1.29 4.81
C PRO A 301 20.06 1.28 4.52
N TYR A 302 20.79 0.36 5.15
CA TYR A 302 22.24 0.24 4.99
C TYR A 302 22.61 -0.21 3.57
N ASP A 303 21.88 -1.21 3.05
CA ASP A 303 21.98 -1.65 1.66
C ASP A 303 20.92 -0.94 0.80
N ILE A 304 21.36 -0.32 -0.31
CA ILE A 304 20.45 0.33 -1.28
C ILE A 304 19.46 -0.65 -1.93
N GLN A 305 19.74 -1.95 -1.89
CA GLN A 305 18.85 -3.00 -2.37
C GLN A 305 17.93 -3.58 -1.29
N ALA A 306 18.02 -3.10 -0.04
CA ALA A 306 17.06 -3.46 1.00
C ALA A 306 15.64 -3.05 0.58
N GLU A 307 14.69 -3.94 0.82
CA GLU A 307 13.30 -3.73 0.42
C GLU A 307 12.32 -4.40 1.38
N ILE A 308 11.06 -3.98 1.29
CA ILE A 308 9.95 -4.61 1.96
C ILE A 308 9.17 -5.38 0.91
N LEU A 309 8.92 -6.66 1.18
CA LEU A 309 7.98 -7.45 0.40
C LEU A 309 6.65 -7.40 1.13
N TYR A 310 5.79 -6.49 0.69
CA TYR A 310 4.45 -6.31 1.24
C TYR A 310 3.52 -7.36 0.62
N CYS A 311 3.07 -8.33 1.41
CA CYS A 311 2.16 -9.36 0.95
C CYS A 311 0.80 -8.72 0.57
N GLY A 312 0.12 -9.24 -0.43
CA GLY A 312 -1.19 -8.73 -0.85
C GLY A 312 -1.17 -7.39 -1.61
N ALA A 313 -2.35 -6.97 -2.07
CA ALA A 313 -2.53 -5.76 -2.87
C ALA A 313 -2.40 -4.48 -2.03
N ILE A 314 -1.98 -3.39 -2.67
CA ILE A 314 -1.95 -2.05 -2.06
C ILE A 314 -3.05 -1.20 -2.68
N PRO A 315 -4.04 -0.75 -1.89
CA PRO A 315 -5.10 0.11 -2.39
C PRO A 315 -4.58 1.45 -2.93
N VAL A 316 -5.27 1.98 -3.94
CA VAL A 316 -4.87 3.24 -4.63
C VAL A 316 -4.75 4.44 -3.69
N TRP A 317 -5.55 4.51 -2.62
CA TRP A 317 -5.53 5.61 -1.65
C TRP A 317 -4.27 5.68 -0.79
N PHE A 318 -3.43 4.63 -0.79
CA PHE A 318 -2.08 4.68 -0.21
C PHE A 318 -1.06 5.37 -1.12
N ILE A 319 -1.37 5.56 -2.41
CA ILE A 319 -0.51 6.31 -3.34
C ILE A 319 -0.72 7.80 -3.04
N SER A 320 0.33 8.45 -2.52
CA SER A 320 0.31 9.87 -2.19
C SER A 320 0.79 10.76 -3.35
N GLU A 321 1.77 10.28 -4.12
CA GLU A 321 2.36 11.02 -5.22
C GLU A 321 2.72 10.05 -6.36
N VAL A 322 2.60 10.52 -7.60
CA VAL A 322 3.14 9.86 -8.80
C VAL A 322 4.22 10.77 -9.38
N ILE A 323 5.44 10.23 -9.49
CA ILE A 323 6.62 10.96 -9.94
C ILE A 323 6.99 10.47 -11.33
N PHE A 324 7.10 11.41 -12.26
CA PHE A 324 7.43 11.19 -13.66
C PHE A 324 8.83 11.74 -13.97
N TYR A 325 9.49 11.11 -14.94
CA TYR A 325 10.77 11.59 -15.46
C TYR A 325 10.58 12.92 -16.21
N SER A 326 9.65 12.98 -17.16
CA SER A 326 9.34 14.17 -17.94
C SER A 326 7.84 14.49 -17.93
N ALA A 327 7.49 15.75 -18.20
CA ALA A 327 6.09 16.21 -18.25
C ALA A 327 5.31 15.57 -19.40
N GLU A 328 6.00 15.15 -20.46
CA GLU A 328 5.42 14.45 -21.61
C GLU A 328 4.94 13.03 -21.29
N ASN A 329 5.50 12.39 -20.25
CA ASN A 329 5.05 11.08 -19.79
C ASN A 329 3.76 11.14 -18.96
N VAL A 330 3.28 12.32 -18.58
CA VAL A 330 2.09 12.48 -17.73
C VAL A 330 0.81 12.24 -18.55
N PRO A 331 0.06 11.15 -18.31
CA PRO A 331 -1.15 10.88 -19.07
C PRO A 331 -2.25 11.90 -18.74
N SER A 332 -3.03 12.30 -19.74
CA SER A 332 -4.11 13.29 -19.55
C SER A 332 -5.14 12.86 -18.51
N TRP A 333 -5.54 11.59 -18.52
CA TRP A 333 -6.53 11.02 -17.59
C TRP A 333 -6.11 11.09 -16.11
N LEU A 334 -4.80 11.16 -15.82
CA LEU A 334 -4.31 11.21 -14.44
C LEU A 334 -4.58 12.57 -13.80
N ARG A 335 -4.74 13.62 -14.61
CA ARG A 335 -5.02 14.99 -14.13
C ARG A 335 -6.38 15.09 -13.42
N ASP A 336 -7.28 14.17 -13.72
CA ASP A 336 -8.61 14.08 -13.10
C ASP A 336 -8.60 13.22 -11.81
N CYS A 337 -7.49 12.55 -11.50
CA CYS A 337 -7.34 11.75 -10.28
C CYS A 337 -6.89 12.64 -9.11
N PRO A 338 -7.39 12.40 -7.88
CA PRO A 338 -6.99 13.13 -6.68
C PRO A 338 -5.63 12.66 -6.15
N VAL A 339 -4.59 12.77 -6.97
CA VAL A 339 -3.20 12.43 -6.63
C VAL A 339 -2.26 13.57 -6.98
N LYS A 340 -1.22 13.76 -6.17
CA LYS A 340 -0.19 14.74 -6.47
C LYS A 340 0.71 14.20 -7.59
N ILE A 341 0.74 14.91 -8.71
CA ILE A 341 1.63 14.62 -9.83
C ILE A 341 2.91 15.44 -9.66
N VAL A 342 4.06 14.79 -9.76
CA VAL A 342 5.38 15.42 -9.68
C VAL A 342 6.17 15.07 -10.94
N VAL A 343 6.84 16.06 -11.53
CA VAL A 343 7.82 15.84 -12.60
C VAL A 343 9.18 16.17 -12.01
N ASP A 344 10.00 15.16 -11.80
CA ASP A 344 11.32 15.32 -11.20
C ASP A 344 12.29 14.21 -11.67
N PRO A 345 13.08 14.48 -12.72
CA PRO A 345 14.08 13.55 -13.23
C PRO A 345 15.13 13.12 -12.18
N SER A 346 15.37 13.91 -11.14
CA SER A 346 16.41 13.62 -10.13
C SER A 346 16.10 12.36 -9.31
N HIS A 347 14.83 11.96 -9.23
CA HIS A 347 14.42 10.72 -8.58
C HIS A 347 14.83 9.46 -9.36
N PHE A 348 15.13 9.61 -10.66
CA PHE A 348 15.52 8.52 -11.55
C PHE A 348 17.05 8.41 -11.73
N ALA A 349 17.80 9.47 -11.42
CA ALA A 349 19.26 9.47 -11.52
C ALA A 349 19.91 8.53 -10.49
N PHE A 350 20.85 7.70 -10.92
CA PHE A 350 21.63 6.80 -10.06
C PHE A 350 22.68 7.57 -9.25
#